data_AF-A0A1G2URI8-F1
#
_entry.id   AF-A0A1G2URI8-F1
#
_cell.length_a   1.000
_cell.length_b   1.000
_cell.length_c   1.000
_cell.angle_alpha   90.00
_cell.angle_beta   90.00
_cell.angle_gamma   90.00
#
_symmetry.space_group_name_H-M   'P 1'
#
loop_
_entity.id
_entity.type
_entity.pdbx_description
1 polymer ?
#
loop_
_entity_poly.entity_id
_entity_poly.type
_entity_poly.pdbx_seq_one_letter_code
_entity_poly.pdbx_strand_id
1 'polypeptide(L)' 'MKTRDIIVLFLIAFVLFISYGASKDANTQNLVFCPADAKICPDGSSVGRTGPDCQFTECPN' A
#
# COMPACT_ATOMS: atom_id res chain seq x y z
N MET A 1 23.02 -27.78 31.26
CA MET A 1 22.83 -27.19 29.92
C MET A 1 23.90 -27.78 29.02
N LYS A 2 23.56 -28.82 28.23
CA LYS A 2 24.54 -29.47 27.35
C LYS A 2 24.58 -28.74 26.01
N THR A 3 25.67 -28.89 25.26
CA THR A 3 25.86 -28.26 23.94
C THR A 3 24.70 -28.52 22.97
N ARG A 4 24.09 -29.71 23.05
CA ARG A 4 22.87 -30.06 22.30
C ARG A 4 21.67 -29.18 22.65
N ASP A 5 21.49 -28.84 23.93
CA ASP A 5 20.38 -28.00 24.38
C ASP A 5 20.57 -26.56 23.87
N ILE A 6 21.82 -26.06 23.85
CA ILE A 6 22.15 -24.72 23.36
C ILE A 6 21.87 -24.61 21.85
N ILE A 7 22.28 -25.61 21.05
CA ILE A 7 22.05 -25.63 19.61
C ILE A 7 20.56 -25.63 19.30
N VAL A 8 19.77 -26.43 20.04
CA VAL A 8 18.31 -26.48 19.88
C VAL A 8 17.68 -25.12 20.17
N LEU A 9 18.11 -24.43 21.24
CA LEU A 9 17.59 -23.11 21.58
C LEU A 9 17.92 -22.05 20.51
N PHE A 10 19.14 -22.06 19.95
CA PHE A 10 19.52 -21.13 18.88
C PHE A 10 18.75 -21.37 17.58
N LEU A 11 18.54 -22.64 17.20
CA LEU A 11 17.77 -22.98 15.99
C LEU A 11 16.30 -22.54 16.14
N ILE A 12 15.70 -22.76 17.30
CA ILE A 12 14.32 -22.32 17.58
C ILE A 12 14.24 -20.80 17.50
N ALA A 13 15.15 -20.07 18.15
CA ALA A 13 15.17 -18.61 18.12
C ALA A 13 15.35 -18.05 16.70
N PHE A 14 16.22 -18.66 15.88
CA PHE A 14 16.43 -18.26 14.49
C PHE A 14 15.19 -18.49 13.62
N VAL A 15 14.53 -19.64 13.75
CA VAL A 15 13.27 -19.94 13.04
C VAL A 15 12.18 -18.94 13.44
N LEU A 16 12.06 -18.64 14.74
CA LEU A 16 11.12 -17.62 15.22
C LEU A 16 11.45 -16.26 14.61
N PHE A 17 12.70 -15.81 14.65
CA PHE A 17 13.11 -14.52 14.11
C PHE A 17 12.81 -14.38 12.60
N ILE A 18 13.10 -15.41 11.81
CA ILE A 18 12.77 -15.44 10.37
C ILE A 18 11.25 -15.40 10.15
N SER A 19 10.48 -16.13 10.96
CA SER A 19 9.01 -16.14 10.88
C SER A 19 8.39 -14.78 11.27
N TYR A 20 8.96 -14.10 12.26
CA TYR A 20 8.53 -12.77 12.69
C TYR A 20 9.01 -11.65 11.74
N GLY A 21 10.11 -11.86 11.00
CA GLY A 21 10.70 -10.87 10.09
C GLY A 21 10.08 -10.80 8.70
N ALA A 22 9.15 -11.71 8.36
CA ALA A 22 8.48 -11.71 7.07
C ALA A 22 7.31 -10.70 7.04
N SER A 23 7.53 -9.61 6.29
CA SER A 23 6.51 -8.87 5.54
C SER A 23 5.51 -8.03 6.35
N LYS A 24 5.91 -6.80 6.67
CA LYS A 24 4.98 -5.67 6.70
C LYS A 24 5.07 -4.94 5.36
N ASP A 25 4.65 -5.58 4.27
CA ASP A 25 4.22 -4.84 3.08
C ASP A 25 2.88 -4.20 3.42
N ALA A 26 2.94 -3.18 4.28
CA ALA A 26 1.89 -2.19 4.42
C ALA A 26 1.93 -1.39 3.13
N ASN A 27 1.39 -1.98 2.06
CA ASN A 27 0.80 -1.21 1.00
C ASN A 27 -0.40 -0.50 1.62
N THR A 28 -0.10 0.57 2.36
CA THR A 28 -1.03 1.64 2.70
C THR A 28 -1.40 2.27 1.38
N GLN A 29 -2.27 1.59 0.64
CA GLN A 29 -3.13 2.22 -0.33
C GLN A 29 -3.89 3.25 0.50
N ASN A 30 -3.38 4.47 0.51
CA ASN A 30 -4.09 5.60 1.08
C ASN A 30 -5.40 5.62 0.30
N LEU A 31 -6.49 5.13 0.91
CA LEU A 31 -7.79 5.04 0.26
C LEU A 31 -8.30 6.47 0.14
N VAL A 32 -7.80 7.17 -0.88
CA VAL A 32 -8.21 8.53 -1.19
C VAL A 32 -9.63 8.43 -1.75
N PHE A 33 -10.58 8.89 -0.95
CA PHE A 33 -11.97 8.99 -1.37
C PHE A 33 -12.12 10.26 -2.23
N CYS A 34 -12.48 10.09 -3.49
CA CYS A 34 -12.69 11.21 -4.39
C CYS A 34 -14.19 11.51 -4.50
N PRO A 35 -14.65 12.71 -4.09
CA PRO A 35 -16.06 13.02 -3.97
C PRO A 35 -16.81 13.13 -5.31
N ALA A 36 -16.09 13.17 -6.44
CA ALA A 36 -16.65 13.26 -7.78
C ALA A 36 -15.81 12.47 -8.80
N ASP A 37 -16.47 11.82 -9.75
CA ASP A 37 -15.84 11.08 -10.85
C ASP A 37 -15.70 11.92 -12.14
N ALA A 38 -16.48 13.00 -12.24
CA ALA A 38 -16.52 13.88 -13.41
C ALA A 38 -16.57 15.36 -13.00
N LYS A 39 -15.88 16.20 -13.77
CA LYS A 39 -15.93 17.66 -13.70
C LYS A 39 -16.53 18.20 -15.00
N ILE A 40 -17.51 19.09 -14.87
CA ILE A 40 -18.08 19.81 -16.02
C ILE A 40 -17.19 21.01 -16.35
N CYS A 41 -16.89 21.16 -17.64
CA CYS A 41 -16.08 22.23 -18.20
C CYS A 41 -16.96 23.43 -18.64
N PRO A 42 -16.38 24.63 -18.83
CA PRO A 42 -17.13 25.83 -19.23
C PRO A 42 -17.82 25.69 -20.60
N ASP A 43 -17.26 24.88 -21.49
CA ASP A 43 -17.83 24.52 -22.80
C ASP A 43 -19.00 23.51 -22.69
N GLY A 44 -19.28 23.01 -21.49
CA GLY A 44 -20.31 22.01 -21.21
C GLY A 44 -19.83 20.56 -21.36
N SER A 45 -18.58 20.33 -21.75
CA SER A 45 -18.01 18.98 -21.79
C SER A 45 -17.72 18.44 -20.38
N SER A 46 -17.40 17.15 -20.27
CA SER A 46 -17.09 16.51 -18.99
C SER A 46 -15.73 15.82 -19.06
N VAL A 47 -14.88 16.06 -18.07
CA VAL A 47 -13.58 15.41 -17.92
C VAL A 47 -13.58 14.48 -16.72
N GLY A 48 -12.95 13.31 -16.89
CA GLY A 48 -12.82 12.30 -15.85
C GLY A 48 -11.67 12.59 -14.88
N ARG A 49 -11.78 12.02 -13.69
CA ARG A 49 -10.71 12.03 -12.70
C ARG A 49 -9.53 11.17 -13.14
N THR A 50 -8.31 11.61 -12.84
CA THR A 50 -7.05 10.92 -13.14
C THR A 50 -6.16 10.84 -11.92
N GLY A 51 -5.47 9.70 -11.79
CA GLY A 51 -4.48 9.47 -10.74
C GLY A 51 -5.06 9.21 -9.34
N PRO A 52 -4.19 8.85 -8.38
CA PRO A 52 -4.58 8.58 -6.99
C PRO A 52 -4.96 9.85 -6.21
N ASP A 53 -4.59 11.03 -6.71
CA ASP A 53 -4.74 12.32 -6.00
C ASP A 53 -6.01 13.10 -6.40
N CYS A 54 -7.01 12.42 -6.96
CA CYS A 54 -8.27 13.01 -7.38
C CYS A 54 -8.18 14.23 -8.33
N GLN A 55 -7.19 14.25 -9.22
CA GLN A 55 -7.02 15.34 -10.19
C GLN A 55 -7.96 15.17 -11.38
N PHE A 56 -8.26 16.24 -12.11
CA PHE A 56 -9.00 16.17 -13.38
C PHE A 56 -8.09 16.55 -14.53
N THR A 57 -8.33 15.94 -15.70
CA THR A 57 -7.68 16.35 -16.95
C THR A 57 -8.09 17.75 -17.38
N GLU A 58 -7.30 18.34 -18.27
CA GLU A 58 -7.62 19.64 -18.87
C GLU A 58 -8.91 19.56 -19.70
N CYS A 59 -9.67 20.66 -19.69
CA CYS A 59 -10.86 20.78 -20.51
C CYS A 59 -10.47 20.83 -21.99
N PRO A 60 -11.27 20.21 -22.88
CA PRO A 60 -10.88 20.01 -24.27
C PRO A 60 -10.77 21.31 -25.07
N ASN A 61 -11.55 22.37 -24.78
CA ASN A 61 -11.49 23.67 -25.48
C ASN A 61 -12.02 24.83 -24.63
#